data_AF-A0A0K3AVY0-F1
#
_entry.id   AF-A0A0K3AVY0-F1
#
_cell.length_a   1.000
_cell.length_b   1.000
_cell.length_c   1.000
_cell.angle_alpha   90.00
_cell.angle_beta   90.00
_cell.angle_gamma   90.00
#
_symmetry.space_group_name_H-M   'P 1'
#
loop_
_entity.id
_entity.type
_entity.pdbx_description
1 polymer ?
#
loop_
_entity_poly.entity_id
_entity_poly.type
_entity_poly.pdbx_seq_one_letter_code
_entity_poly.pdbx_strand_id
1 'polypeptide(L)'
;MRSSHTPVRTRARFDDPNLVSHAGLVPLVRLMENIGLPALAGELVRLGGSAGANAAAKITTIVAGMAAGADSISDLDLLREGGMDRVFTGVRAPSTIGGFLRWFTPGHVAQLQTLLAEVLVRLTGQTSLLPGLDQLAFLDLDSKITQVHGRQKQGAAYGYTRVLGLNFLAGTLATELAAPVLTGTRLRGGNADTRRKAASFARAQLRTARASGAVNNLLVRMDSGFYVGELISEIARSGTWFSVTVPQRKPIRAAIAAIDESAWTTITYARPVRDEDTGELVTTAQIAETSYTAFTNPTLNPGQKTTGRLIARRTPIPTLDGQGQLITVHRYHAFLTNSPFDPLTADAQHRGRAGTIEHVFADLQSGPVAHFPSGDFQANAAWLSLAALTHNLMRALACLAGGAEARARTTTLRRRLITVAARISRSARRLTLHLPRGWTHEHPWQRVFTGTHHTHPPPRPA
;
A
#
# COMPACT_ATOMS: atom_id res chain seq x y z
N MET A 1 -17.51 -30.54 13.55
CA MET A 1 -18.61 -30.76 12.58
C MET A 1 -18.53 -32.19 12.06
N ARG A 2 -19.65 -32.87 11.80
CA ARG A 2 -19.69 -34.20 11.13
C ARG A 2 -20.35 -34.03 9.76
N SER A 3 -19.83 -34.72 8.74
CA SER A 3 -20.48 -34.78 7.42
C SER A 3 -21.86 -35.44 7.55
N SER A 4 -22.88 -34.86 6.92
CA SER A 4 -24.27 -35.37 6.93
C SER A 4 -24.59 -36.31 5.78
N HIS A 5 -23.62 -36.62 4.90
CA HIS A 5 -23.83 -37.47 3.72
C HIS A 5 -23.06 -38.78 3.80
N THR A 6 -23.60 -39.82 3.17
CA THR A 6 -22.94 -41.13 3.05
C THR A 6 -21.90 -41.09 1.93
N PRO A 7 -20.60 -41.36 2.20
CA PRO A 7 -19.53 -41.24 1.20
C PRO A 7 -19.81 -41.99 -0.10
N VAL A 8 -20.32 -43.23 -0.02
CA VAL A 8 -20.58 -44.11 -1.18
C VAL A 8 -21.75 -43.59 -2.05
N ARG A 9 -22.61 -42.71 -1.53
CA ARG A 9 -23.76 -42.15 -2.26
C ARG A 9 -23.55 -40.69 -2.70
N THR A 10 -22.34 -40.16 -2.54
CA THR A 10 -22.00 -38.80 -2.95
C THR A 10 -21.24 -38.80 -4.28
N ARG A 11 -21.65 -37.93 -5.22
CA ARG A 11 -20.96 -37.73 -6.50
C ARG A 11 -20.67 -36.24 -6.68
N ALA A 12 -19.50 -35.89 -7.20
CA ALA A 12 -19.13 -34.53 -7.60
C ALA A 12 -19.06 -34.45 -9.13
N ARG A 13 -19.59 -33.36 -9.70
CA ARG A 13 -19.56 -33.08 -11.14
C ARG A 13 -19.25 -31.59 -11.35
N PHE A 14 -18.58 -31.27 -12.46
CA PHE A 14 -18.19 -29.91 -12.86
C PHE A 14 -18.95 -29.51 -14.13
N ASP A 15 -20.28 -29.52 -14.08
CA ASP A 15 -21.16 -29.44 -15.25
C ASP A 15 -22.20 -28.30 -15.19
N ASP A 16 -22.27 -27.49 -14.13
CA ASP A 16 -23.20 -26.34 -14.06
C ASP A 16 -22.55 -25.05 -14.59
N PRO A 17 -22.97 -24.56 -15.78
CA PRO A 17 -22.42 -23.35 -16.39
C PRO A 17 -22.94 -22.06 -15.75
N ASN A 18 -23.74 -22.14 -14.69
CA ASN A 18 -24.34 -20.97 -14.04
C ASN A 18 -23.71 -20.66 -12.68
N LEU A 19 -22.73 -21.44 -12.21
CA LEU A 19 -22.11 -21.21 -10.91
C LEU A 19 -20.90 -20.26 -11.04
N VAL A 20 -20.84 -19.27 -10.16
CA VAL A 20 -19.75 -18.30 -10.05
C VAL A 20 -19.18 -18.36 -8.65
N SER A 21 -17.86 -18.49 -8.52
CA SER A 21 -17.15 -18.58 -7.23
C SER A 21 -16.85 -17.21 -6.61
N HIS A 22 -16.86 -16.15 -7.41
CA HIS A 22 -16.44 -14.80 -7.01
C HIS A 22 -17.44 -13.72 -7.45
N ALA A 23 -18.71 -13.82 -7.02
CA ALA A 23 -19.78 -12.91 -7.44
C ALA A 23 -19.52 -11.45 -7.05
N GLY A 24 -18.69 -11.20 -6.03
CA GLY A 24 -18.28 -9.85 -5.66
C GLY A 24 -17.34 -9.15 -6.64
N LEU A 25 -16.79 -9.86 -7.60
CA LEU A 25 -16.11 -9.21 -8.72
C LEU A 25 -17.06 -8.37 -9.57
N VAL A 26 -18.37 -8.67 -9.58
CA VAL A 26 -19.36 -7.92 -10.37
C VAL A 26 -19.42 -6.45 -9.92
N PRO A 27 -19.65 -6.13 -8.64
CA PRO A 27 -19.57 -4.74 -8.20
C PRO A 27 -18.16 -4.14 -8.33
N LEU A 28 -17.09 -4.91 -8.11
CA LEU A 28 -15.72 -4.38 -8.26
C LEU A 28 -15.41 -3.96 -9.70
N VAL A 29 -15.78 -4.79 -10.68
CA VAL A 29 -15.62 -4.47 -12.10
C VAL A 29 -16.50 -3.29 -12.49
N ARG A 30 -17.72 -3.21 -11.95
CA ARG A 30 -18.56 -2.03 -12.15
C ARG A 30 -17.92 -0.76 -11.58
N LEU A 31 -17.32 -0.82 -10.39
CA LEU A 31 -16.55 0.31 -9.83
C LEU A 31 -15.41 0.73 -10.76
N MET A 32 -14.65 -0.24 -11.32
CA MET A 32 -13.60 0.04 -12.31
C MET A 32 -14.14 0.75 -13.55
N GLU A 33 -15.32 0.36 -14.04
CA GLU A 33 -15.98 1.03 -15.17
C GLU A 33 -16.44 2.44 -14.83
N ASN A 34 -17.02 2.65 -13.64
CA ASN A 34 -17.52 3.96 -13.19
C ASN A 34 -16.40 5.00 -13.09
N ILE A 35 -15.23 4.60 -12.57
CA ILE A 35 -14.04 5.47 -12.54
C ILE A 35 -13.35 5.58 -13.91
N GLY A 36 -13.85 4.89 -14.95
CA GLY A 36 -13.30 4.91 -16.31
C GLY A 36 -11.93 4.24 -16.43
N LEU A 37 -11.60 3.27 -15.57
CA LEU A 37 -10.30 2.56 -15.60
C LEU A 37 -10.01 1.92 -16.96
N PRO A 38 -10.95 1.20 -17.62
CA PRO A 38 -10.65 0.58 -18.92
C PRO A 38 -10.26 1.59 -20.01
N ALA A 39 -10.97 2.74 -20.08
CA ALA A 39 -10.66 3.79 -21.04
C ALA A 39 -9.29 4.40 -20.76
N LEU A 40 -9.03 4.77 -19.50
CA LEU A 40 -7.77 5.35 -19.06
C LEU A 40 -6.58 4.40 -19.27
N ALA A 41 -6.75 3.11 -19.00
CA ALA A 41 -5.73 2.09 -19.25
C ALA A 41 -5.44 1.95 -20.75
N GLY A 42 -6.48 1.99 -21.59
CA GLY A 42 -6.34 1.97 -23.05
C GLY A 42 -5.64 3.21 -23.60
N GLU A 43 -5.81 4.36 -22.96
CA GLU A 43 -5.16 5.62 -23.33
C GLU A 43 -3.68 5.64 -22.94
N LEU A 44 -3.39 5.38 -21.65
CA LEU A 44 -2.07 5.60 -21.06
C LEU A 44 -1.07 4.46 -21.31
N VAL A 45 -1.53 3.22 -21.40
CA VAL A 45 -0.65 2.04 -21.43
C VAL A 45 -0.52 1.52 -22.87
N ARG A 46 0.54 1.95 -23.55
CA ARG A 46 0.75 1.73 -24.99
C ARG A 46 2.06 0.97 -25.22
N LEU A 47 1.97 -0.36 -25.29
CA LEU A 47 3.15 -1.24 -25.48
C LEU A 47 3.55 -1.46 -26.95
N GLY A 48 2.67 -1.13 -27.90
CA GLY A 48 2.83 -1.50 -29.31
C GLY A 48 2.73 -3.01 -29.57
N GLY A 49 2.71 -3.39 -30.85
CA GLY A 49 2.67 -4.79 -31.29
C GLY A 49 1.44 -5.58 -30.81
N SER A 50 1.47 -6.90 -31.04
CA SER A 50 0.39 -7.81 -30.64
C SER A 50 0.28 -7.95 -29.11
N ALA A 51 1.39 -7.80 -28.39
CA ALA A 51 1.39 -7.83 -26.93
C ALA A 51 0.66 -6.62 -26.32
N GLY A 52 0.71 -5.44 -26.96
CA GLY A 52 -0.01 -4.25 -26.51
C GLY A 52 -1.51 -4.23 -26.85
N ALA A 53 -1.96 -5.10 -27.77
CA ALA A 53 -3.38 -5.16 -28.14
C ALA A 53 -4.27 -5.48 -26.93
N ASN A 54 -5.40 -4.78 -26.79
CA ASN A 54 -6.35 -4.97 -25.69
C ASN A 54 -5.72 -4.81 -24.28
N ALA A 55 -4.77 -3.88 -24.10
CA ALA A 55 -4.11 -3.61 -22.82
C ALA A 55 -5.11 -3.39 -21.68
N ALA A 56 -6.19 -2.64 -21.92
CA ALA A 56 -7.26 -2.42 -20.95
C ALA A 56 -7.85 -3.74 -20.42
N ALA A 57 -8.24 -4.66 -21.31
CA ALA A 57 -8.80 -5.95 -20.92
C ALA A 57 -7.80 -6.82 -20.14
N LYS A 58 -6.51 -6.76 -20.51
CA LYS A 58 -5.42 -7.48 -19.82
C LYS A 58 -5.19 -6.92 -18.41
N ILE A 59 -5.18 -5.60 -18.26
CA ILE A 59 -5.06 -4.91 -16.97
C ILE A 59 -6.25 -5.23 -16.07
N THR A 60 -7.48 -5.11 -16.57
CA THR A 60 -8.69 -5.45 -15.80
C THR A 60 -8.71 -6.93 -15.39
N THR A 61 -8.25 -7.85 -16.26
CA THR A 61 -8.11 -9.28 -15.92
C THR A 61 -7.16 -9.46 -14.73
N ILE A 62 -5.97 -8.83 -14.76
CA ILE A 62 -5.00 -8.95 -13.67
C ILE A 62 -5.56 -8.39 -12.36
N VAL A 63 -6.16 -7.20 -12.40
CA VAL A 63 -6.71 -6.53 -11.22
C VAL A 63 -7.86 -7.34 -10.61
N ALA A 64 -8.79 -7.83 -11.43
CA ALA A 64 -9.89 -8.67 -10.96
C ALA A 64 -9.38 -9.99 -10.35
N GLY A 65 -8.39 -10.62 -10.98
CA GLY A 65 -7.80 -11.86 -10.47
C GLY A 65 -7.08 -11.65 -9.13
N MET A 66 -6.29 -10.58 -9.02
CA MET A 66 -5.63 -10.17 -7.77
C MET A 66 -6.63 -9.91 -6.64
N ALA A 67 -7.76 -9.27 -6.95
CA ALA A 67 -8.84 -9.05 -5.98
C ALA A 67 -9.47 -10.38 -5.52
N ALA A 68 -9.67 -11.32 -6.44
CA ALA A 68 -10.17 -12.67 -6.16
C ALA A 68 -9.14 -13.59 -5.46
N GLY A 69 -7.86 -13.21 -5.44
CA GLY A 69 -6.82 -13.90 -4.68
C GLY A 69 -5.66 -14.46 -5.50
N ALA A 70 -5.60 -14.21 -6.81
CA ALA A 70 -4.46 -14.60 -7.62
C ALA A 70 -3.17 -13.88 -7.18
N ASP A 71 -2.15 -14.64 -6.81
CA ASP A 71 -0.79 -14.17 -6.53
C ASP A 71 0.24 -14.63 -7.57
N SER A 72 -0.14 -15.55 -8.47
CA SER A 72 0.60 -15.90 -9.68
C SER A 72 -0.15 -15.57 -10.98
N ILE A 73 0.56 -15.60 -12.12
CA ILE A 73 -0.04 -15.40 -13.45
C ILE A 73 -1.01 -16.55 -13.78
N SER A 74 -0.70 -17.78 -13.35
CA SER A 74 -1.53 -18.96 -13.61
C SER A 74 -2.85 -18.91 -12.85
N ASP A 75 -2.85 -18.37 -11.63
CA ASP A 75 -4.07 -18.28 -10.81
C ASP A 75 -5.12 -17.34 -11.41
N LEU A 76 -4.76 -16.49 -12.37
CA LEU A 76 -5.73 -15.69 -13.13
C LEU A 76 -6.74 -16.56 -13.90
N ASP A 77 -6.48 -17.86 -14.08
CA ASP A 77 -7.43 -18.79 -14.69
C ASP A 77 -8.72 -18.97 -13.88
N LEU A 78 -8.72 -18.63 -12.59
CA LEU A 78 -9.93 -18.59 -11.76
C LEU A 78 -11.04 -17.73 -12.38
N LEU A 79 -10.68 -16.72 -13.19
CA LEU A 79 -11.63 -15.85 -13.87
C LEU A 79 -12.32 -16.50 -15.07
N ARG A 80 -11.93 -17.73 -15.42
CA ARG A 80 -12.47 -18.50 -16.56
C ARG A 80 -13.22 -19.75 -16.12
N GLU A 81 -13.43 -19.92 -14.81
CA GLU A 81 -14.15 -21.05 -14.23
C GLU A 81 -15.67 -20.84 -14.23
N GLY A 82 -16.43 -21.93 -14.38
CA GLY A 82 -17.89 -21.94 -14.26
C GLY A 82 -18.58 -20.91 -15.18
N GLY A 83 -19.51 -20.15 -14.62
CA GLY A 83 -20.28 -19.13 -15.33
C GLY A 83 -19.62 -17.74 -15.38
N MET A 84 -18.30 -17.63 -15.16
CA MET A 84 -17.61 -16.33 -15.18
C MET A 84 -17.71 -15.61 -16.54
N ASP A 85 -17.74 -16.35 -17.65
CA ASP A 85 -17.92 -15.82 -19.01
C ASP A 85 -19.33 -15.25 -19.27
N ARG A 86 -20.30 -15.58 -18.41
CA ARG A 86 -21.68 -15.04 -18.48
C ARG A 86 -21.83 -13.70 -17.78
N VAL A 87 -20.90 -13.36 -16.88
CA VAL A 87 -20.87 -12.09 -16.12
C VAL A 87 -19.77 -11.15 -16.58
N PHE A 88 -18.67 -11.67 -17.14
CA PHE A 88 -17.54 -10.87 -17.63
C PHE A 88 -17.19 -11.21 -19.07
N THR A 89 -16.88 -10.18 -19.85
CA THR A 89 -16.35 -10.33 -21.21
C THR A 89 -14.90 -9.84 -21.26
N GLY A 90 -14.13 -10.32 -22.23
CA GLY A 90 -12.76 -9.84 -22.45
C GLY A 90 -11.71 -10.38 -21.49
N VAL A 91 -12.05 -11.30 -20.59
CA VAL A 91 -11.10 -12.04 -19.73
C VAL A 91 -10.03 -12.70 -20.59
N ARG A 92 -8.76 -12.56 -20.19
CA ARG A 92 -7.61 -13.12 -20.93
C ARG A 92 -6.99 -14.30 -20.21
N ALA A 93 -6.60 -15.31 -20.98
CA ALA A 93 -5.92 -16.49 -20.45
C ALA A 93 -4.55 -16.12 -19.83
N PRO A 94 -4.08 -16.88 -18.81
CA PRO A 94 -2.77 -16.69 -18.19
C PRO A 94 -1.60 -16.59 -19.18
N SER A 95 -1.61 -17.38 -20.26
CA SER A 95 -0.57 -17.35 -21.30
C SER A 95 -0.47 -15.98 -21.99
N THR A 96 -1.62 -15.40 -22.34
CA THR A 96 -1.74 -14.05 -22.92
C THR A 96 -1.27 -12.98 -21.94
N ILE A 97 -1.63 -13.12 -20.65
CA ILE A 97 -1.18 -12.19 -19.61
C ILE A 97 0.34 -12.28 -19.38
N GLY A 98 0.89 -13.49 -19.36
CA GLY A 98 2.32 -13.70 -19.24
C GLY A 98 3.11 -13.07 -20.39
N GLY A 99 2.62 -13.22 -21.63
CA GLY A 99 3.19 -12.54 -22.79
C GLY A 99 3.13 -11.02 -22.68
N PHE A 100 1.98 -10.48 -22.26
CA PHE A 100 1.80 -9.05 -22.03
C PHE A 100 2.76 -8.48 -20.99
N LEU A 101 2.87 -9.12 -19.82
CA LEU A 101 3.74 -8.66 -18.73
C LEU A 101 5.22 -8.67 -19.12
N ARG A 102 5.67 -9.69 -19.86
CA ARG A 102 7.07 -9.79 -20.31
C ARG A 102 7.45 -8.78 -21.40
N TRP A 103 6.49 -8.08 -21.99
CA TRP A 103 6.73 -7.00 -22.95
C TRP A 103 6.88 -5.61 -22.30
N PHE A 104 6.73 -5.52 -20.97
CA PHE A 104 6.95 -4.27 -20.28
C PHE A 104 8.41 -3.82 -20.36
N THR A 105 8.60 -2.54 -20.63
CA THR A 105 9.87 -1.84 -20.49
C THR A 105 9.78 -0.89 -19.30
N PRO A 106 10.89 -0.29 -18.84
CA PRO A 106 10.83 0.74 -17.81
C PRO A 106 9.85 1.88 -18.15
N GLY A 107 9.72 2.25 -19.42
CA GLY A 107 8.77 3.25 -19.89
C GLY A 107 7.31 2.82 -19.75
N HIS A 108 6.99 1.56 -20.09
CA HIS A 108 5.65 1.01 -19.90
C HIS A 108 5.28 0.89 -18.40
N VAL A 109 6.25 0.58 -17.54
CA VAL A 109 6.03 0.58 -16.08
C VAL A 109 5.75 2.00 -15.58
N ALA A 110 6.43 3.02 -16.11
CA ALA A 110 6.13 4.41 -15.79
C ALA A 110 4.71 4.81 -16.22
N GLN A 111 4.23 4.34 -17.38
CA GLN A 111 2.83 4.53 -17.81
C GLN A 111 1.84 3.89 -16.81
N LEU A 112 2.13 2.70 -16.27
CA LEU A 112 1.31 2.09 -15.21
C LEU A 112 1.32 2.88 -13.92
N GLN A 113 2.43 3.52 -13.56
CA GLN A 113 2.49 4.40 -12.39
C GLN A 113 1.64 5.67 -12.59
N THR A 114 1.61 6.22 -13.81
CA THR A 114 0.68 7.29 -14.17
C THR A 114 -0.77 6.81 -14.07
N LEU A 115 -1.09 5.64 -14.63
CA LEU A 115 -2.43 5.03 -14.51
C LEU A 115 -2.85 4.88 -13.04
N LEU A 116 -1.98 4.37 -12.19
CA LEU A 116 -2.23 4.23 -10.74
C LEU A 116 -2.52 5.58 -10.07
N ALA A 117 -1.73 6.61 -10.37
CA ALA A 117 -1.92 7.94 -9.83
C ALA A 117 -3.26 8.55 -10.26
N GLU A 118 -3.58 8.50 -11.56
CA GLU A 118 -4.83 9.02 -12.11
C GLU A 118 -6.06 8.28 -11.58
N VAL A 119 -5.97 6.96 -11.43
CA VAL A 119 -7.04 6.17 -10.80
C VAL A 119 -7.25 6.59 -9.35
N LEU A 120 -6.18 6.81 -8.58
CA LEU A 120 -6.32 7.27 -7.20
C LEU A 120 -7.05 8.61 -7.13
N VAL A 121 -6.69 9.57 -7.99
CA VAL A 121 -7.38 10.88 -8.09
C VAL A 121 -8.87 10.69 -8.41
N ARG A 122 -9.21 9.82 -9.36
CA ARG A 122 -10.62 9.53 -9.69
C ARG A 122 -11.36 8.86 -8.54
N LEU A 123 -10.70 7.94 -7.82
CA LEU A 123 -11.31 7.28 -6.66
C LEU A 123 -11.57 8.28 -5.53
N THR A 124 -10.65 9.19 -5.23
CA THR A 124 -10.88 10.21 -4.20
C THR A 124 -11.94 11.23 -4.60
N GLY A 125 -12.07 11.53 -5.90
CA GLY A 125 -13.12 12.42 -6.41
C GLY A 125 -14.52 11.78 -6.48
N GLN A 126 -14.62 10.45 -6.56
CA GLN A 126 -15.90 9.74 -6.77
C GLN A 126 -16.34 8.90 -5.57
N THR A 127 -15.48 8.73 -4.56
CA THR A 127 -15.77 7.93 -3.36
C THR A 127 -15.24 8.61 -2.11
N SER A 128 -15.73 8.22 -0.93
CA SER A 128 -15.18 8.64 0.37
C SER A 128 -13.90 7.86 0.74
N LEU A 129 -12.97 7.69 -0.20
CA LEU A 129 -11.76 6.89 -0.01
C LEU A 129 -10.82 7.48 1.05
N LEU A 130 -10.68 8.81 1.07
CA LEU A 130 -9.77 9.54 1.96
C LEU A 130 -10.48 10.73 2.65
N PRO A 131 -11.46 10.50 3.54
CA PRO A 131 -12.06 11.59 4.33
C PRO A 131 -11.00 12.31 5.17
N GLY A 132 -11.10 13.63 5.26
CA GLY A 132 -10.18 14.48 6.05
C GLY A 132 -8.83 14.76 5.39
N LEU A 133 -8.70 14.53 4.08
CA LEU A 133 -7.46 14.76 3.32
C LEU A 133 -7.04 16.23 3.29
N ASP A 134 -8.02 17.12 3.38
CA ASP A 134 -7.89 18.57 3.52
C ASP A 134 -7.48 19.01 4.93
N GLN A 135 -7.78 18.19 5.95
CA GLN A 135 -7.49 18.49 7.36
C GLN A 135 -6.06 18.13 7.74
N LEU A 136 -5.67 16.85 7.56
CA LEU A 136 -4.32 16.37 7.82
C LEU A 136 -4.10 15.06 7.06
N ALA A 137 -3.12 15.08 6.17
CA ALA A 137 -2.73 13.95 5.36
C ALA A 137 -1.32 13.48 5.74
N PHE A 138 -1.14 12.17 5.77
CA PHE A 138 0.15 11.52 5.99
C PHE A 138 0.57 10.81 4.71
N LEU A 139 1.77 11.14 4.20
CA LEU A 139 2.42 10.42 3.12
C LEU A 139 3.62 9.65 3.68
N ASP A 140 3.50 8.34 3.79
CA ASP A 140 4.62 7.51 4.24
C ASP A 140 5.42 7.01 3.07
N LEU A 141 6.74 7.10 3.18
CA LEU A 141 7.66 6.45 2.26
C LEU A 141 8.41 5.35 2.99
N ASP A 142 8.38 4.16 2.42
CA ASP A 142 9.11 3.02 2.93
C ASP A 142 9.54 2.08 1.80
N SER A 143 10.41 1.13 2.15
CA SER A 143 10.82 0.05 1.31
C SER A 143 10.59 -1.31 1.96
N LYS A 144 10.32 -2.32 1.14
CA LYS A 144 10.19 -3.70 1.60
C LYS A 144 10.97 -4.62 0.68
N ILE A 145 11.57 -5.65 1.26
CA ILE A 145 12.12 -6.77 0.50
C ILE A 145 11.09 -7.91 0.43
N THR A 146 10.88 -8.44 -0.77
CA THR A 146 10.17 -9.70 -1.00
C THR A 146 11.21 -10.77 -1.29
N GLN A 147 11.25 -11.78 -0.43
CA GLN A 147 12.19 -12.89 -0.55
C GLN A 147 11.94 -13.67 -1.84
N VAL A 148 13.01 -14.15 -2.46
CA VAL A 148 12.95 -15.06 -3.61
C VAL A 148 13.91 -16.21 -3.36
N HIS A 149 13.53 -17.41 -3.82
CA HIS A 149 14.32 -18.63 -3.57
C HIS A 149 15.19 -19.05 -4.76
N GLY A 150 14.88 -18.56 -5.97
CA GLY A 150 15.62 -18.88 -7.19
C GLY A 150 16.57 -17.77 -7.65
N ARG A 151 17.75 -18.13 -8.17
CA ARG A 151 18.75 -17.19 -8.72
C ARG A 151 18.42 -16.69 -10.14
N GLN A 152 17.46 -17.32 -10.82
CA GLN A 152 17.11 -17.01 -12.20
C GLN A 152 16.25 -15.73 -12.34
N LYS A 153 15.82 -15.15 -11.22
CA LYS A 153 14.98 -13.96 -11.20
C LYS A 153 15.85 -12.71 -11.40
N GLN A 154 15.62 -11.99 -12.50
CA GLN A 154 16.38 -10.78 -12.80
C GLN A 154 16.30 -9.76 -11.66
N GLY A 155 17.44 -9.17 -11.30
CA GLY A 155 17.56 -8.16 -10.24
C GLY A 155 17.52 -8.71 -8.81
N ALA A 156 17.30 -10.02 -8.61
CA ALA A 156 17.37 -10.62 -7.29
C ALA A 156 18.81 -10.63 -6.76
N ALA A 157 19.02 -10.08 -5.57
CA ALA A 157 20.34 -10.01 -4.94
C ALA A 157 20.21 -9.94 -3.42
N TYR A 158 21.31 -10.22 -2.71
CA TYR A 158 21.41 -9.97 -1.28
C TYR A 158 21.68 -8.49 -1.03
N GLY A 159 20.84 -7.86 -0.22
CA GLY A 159 21.02 -6.49 0.28
C GLY A 159 21.43 -6.47 1.75
N TYR A 160 21.25 -5.31 2.40
CA TYR A 160 21.58 -5.12 3.82
C TYR A 160 20.79 -6.08 4.75
N THR A 161 19.59 -6.50 4.33
CA THR A 161 18.74 -7.46 5.05
C THR A 161 19.31 -8.87 5.06
N ARG A 162 20.34 -9.15 4.24
CA ARG A 162 20.90 -10.49 4.00
C ARG A 162 19.88 -11.53 3.50
N VAL A 163 18.75 -11.05 2.98
CA VAL A 163 17.72 -11.87 2.33
C VAL A 163 17.90 -11.75 0.82
N LEU A 164 17.94 -12.88 0.11
CA LEU A 164 17.89 -12.89 -1.35
C LEU A 164 16.48 -12.47 -1.77
N GLY A 165 16.37 -11.37 -2.51
CA GLY A 165 15.04 -10.84 -2.82
C GLY A 165 15.04 -9.76 -3.89
N LEU A 166 13.83 -9.29 -4.18
CA LEU A 166 13.60 -8.02 -4.86
C LEU A 166 13.11 -7.01 -3.84
N ASN A 167 13.57 -5.77 -3.96
CA ASN A 167 13.15 -4.70 -3.07
C ASN A 167 12.14 -3.80 -3.80
N PHE A 168 11.22 -3.17 -3.09
CA PHE A 168 10.38 -2.13 -3.68
C PHE A 168 10.17 -0.95 -2.74
N LEU A 169 10.02 0.24 -3.32
CA LEU A 169 9.51 1.43 -2.64
C LEU A 169 7.99 1.49 -2.78
N ALA A 170 7.33 2.02 -1.76
CA ALA A 170 5.93 2.41 -1.81
C ALA A 170 5.71 3.76 -1.16
N GLY A 171 4.76 4.53 -1.69
CA GLY A 171 4.18 5.69 -1.04
C GLY A 171 2.78 5.34 -0.57
N THR A 172 2.47 5.57 0.70
CA THR A 172 1.12 5.38 1.23
C THR A 172 0.53 6.68 1.72
N LEU A 173 -0.67 7.00 1.25
CA LEU A 173 -1.44 8.17 1.66
C LEU A 173 -2.55 7.74 2.62
N ALA A 174 -2.67 8.44 3.73
CA ALA A 174 -3.69 8.20 4.74
C ALA A 174 -4.10 9.51 5.42
N THR A 175 -5.20 9.44 6.18
CA THR A 175 -5.66 10.48 7.10
C THR A 175 -5.93 9.82 8.45
N GLU A 176 -6.30 10.59 9.48
CA GLU A 176 -6.73 10.01 10.76
C GLU A 176 -8.05 9.21 10.64
N LEU A 177 -8.83 9.50 9.60
CA LEU A 177 -10.16 8.93 9.40
C LEU A 177 -10.13 7.73 8.45
N ALA A 178 -9.17 7.67 7.54
CA ALA A 178 -9.12 6.74 6.42
C ALA A 178 -8.06 5.64 6.57
N ALA A 179 -8.36 4.45 6.05
CA ALA A 179 -7.35 3.42 5.85
C ALA A 179 -6.37 3.82 4.72
N PRO A 180 -5.10 3.39 4.77
CA PRO A 180 -4.10 3.79 3.79
C PRO A 180 -4.33 3.23 2.39
N VAL A 181 -4.01 4.06 1.40
CA VAL A 181 -3.97 3.75 -0.03
C VAL A 181 -2.57 4.00 -0.58
N LEU A 182 -2.25 3.42 -1.74
CA LEU A 182 -0.94 3.54 -2.38
C LEU A 182 -0.96 4.66 -3.41
N THR A 183 -0.05 5.63 -3.28
CA THR A 183 0.17 6.69 -4.29
C THR A 183 1.03 6.23 -5.46
N GLY A 184 1.80 5.15 -5.25
CA GLY A 184 2.77 4.66 -6.22
C GLY A 184 3.73 3.64 -5.63
N THR A 185 4.38 2.90 -6.52
CA THR A 185 5.36 1.87 -6.18
C THR A 185 6.56 1.92 -7.13
N ARG A 186 7.69 1.36 -6.70
CA ARG A 186 8.87 1.23 -7.57
C ARG A 186 9.65 -0.03 -7.22
N LEU A 187 9.65 -1.01 -8.12
CA LEU A 187 10.49 -2.19 -7.98
C LEU A 187 11.98 -1.84 -8.14
N ARG A 188 12.82 -2.52 -7.38
CA ARG A 188 14.28 -2.34 -7.32
C ARG A 188 14.97 -3.71 -7.20
N GLY A 189 16.24 -3.75 -7.59
CA GLY A 189 17.07 -4.91 -7.33
C GLY A 189 17.24 -5.15 -5.82
N GLY A 190 17.53 -6.39 -5.43
CA GLY A 190 17.63 -6.78 -4.01
C GLY A 190 18.72 -6.05 -3.22
N ASN A 191 19.80 -5.64 -3.90
CA ASN A 191 20.92 -4.89 -3.32
C ASN A 191 20.77 -3.36 -3.45
N ALA A 192 19.61 -2.86 -3.87
CA ALA A 192 19.41 -1.42 -4.04
C ALA A 192 19.41 -0.70 -2.68
N ASP A 193 20.33 0.26 -2.52
CA ASP A 193 20.33 1.18 -1.38
C ASP A 193 19.01 1.98 -1.35
N THR A 194 18.39 2.07 -0.17
CA THR A 194 17.12 2.77 0.06
C THR A 194 17.15 4.20 -0.47
N ARG A 195 18.30 4.88 -0.39
CA ARG A 195 18.50 6.27 -0.83
C ARG A 195 18.45 6.44 -2.35
N ARG A 196 18.79 5.40 -3.11
CA ARG A 196 18.92 5.48 -4.56
C ARG A 196 17.58 5.84 -5.20
N LYS A 197 17.54 7.01 -5.85
CA LYS A 197 16.34 7.59 -6.51
C LYS A 197 15.14 7.80 -5.56
N ALA A 198 15.39 7.95 -4.25
CA ALA A 198 14.33 8.23 -3.28
C ALA A 198 13.70 9.61 -3.51
N ALA A 199 14.50 10.64 -3.82
CA ALA A 199 14.00 12.00 -4.12
C ALA A 199 13.02 12.02 -5.30
N SER A 200 13.40 11.41 -6.43
CA SER A 200 12.51 11.34 -7.60
C SER A 200 11.26 10.48 -7.37
N PHE A 201 11.33 9.49 -6.48
CA PHE A 201 10.15 8.74 -6.06
C PHE A 201 9.22 9.62 -5.22
N ALA A 202 9.75 10.26 -4.19
CA ALA A 202 9.00 11.15 -3.29
C ALA A 202 8.32 12.30 -4.04
N ARG A 203 9.01 12.94 -4.99
CA ARG A 203 8.40 13.95 -5.88
C ARG A 203 7.15 13.44 -6.58
N ALA A 204 7.21 12.23 -7.14
CA ALA A 204 6.06 11.65 -7.81
C ALA A 204 4.92 11.36 -6.82
N GLN A 205 5.25 10.84 -5.64
CA GLN A 205 4.25 10.54 -4.60
C GLN A 205 3.58 11.82 -4.06
N LEU A 206 4.35 12.88 -3.84
CA LEU A 206 3.86 14.20 -3.44
C LEU A 206 2.91 14.79 -4.49
N ARG A 207 3.25 14.70 -5.78
CA ARG A 207 2.35 15.14 -6.85
C ARG A 207 1.04 14.37 -6.83
N THR A 208 1.08 13.04 -6.73
CA THR A 208 -0.12 12.22 -6.65
C THR A 208 -0.95 12.56 -5.41
N ALA A 209 -0.33 12.73 -4.24
CA ALA A 209 -1.03 13.09 -3.01
C ALA A 209 -1.75 14.43 -3.13
N ARG A 210 -1.08 15.46 -3.67
CA ARG A 210 -1.67 16.78 -3.91
C ARG A 210 -2.80 16.72 -4.93
N ALA A 211 -2.59 16.02 -6.05
CA ALA A 211 -3.63 15.82 -7.06
C ALA A 211 -4.86 15.07 -6.50
N SER A 212 -4.66 14.23 -5.48
CA SER A 212 -5.74 13.52 -4.79
C SER A 212 -6.50 14.40 -3.78
N GLY A 213 -5.99 15.59 -3.45
CA GLY A 213 -6.61 16.57 -2.54
C GLY A 213 -5.77 16.96 -1.31
N ALA A 214 -4.57 16.40 -1.10
CA ALA A 214 -3.72 16.70 0.06
C ALA A 214 -2.87 17.96 -0.14
N VAL A 215 -3.48 19.14 -0.09
CA VAL A 215 -2.82 20.41 -0.49
C VAL A 215 -2.14 21.14 0.67
N ASN A 216 -2.82 21.36 1.80
CA ASN A 216 -2.37 22.30 2.83
C ASN A 216 -1.58 21.63 3.96
N ASN A 217 -2.14 20.55 4.53
CA ASN A 217 -1.64 19.93 5.75
C ASN A 217 -1.10 18.53 5.44
N LEU A 218 0.00 18.47 4.70
CA LEU A 218 0.64 17.22 4.31
C LEU A 218 1.92 16.99 5.12
N LEU A 219 2.00 15.86 5.81
CA LEU A 219 3.19 15.40 6.53
C LEU A 219 3.78 14.16 5.87
N VAL A 220 5.02 14.26 5.38
CA VAL A 220 5.77 13.12 4.84
C VAL A 220 6.51 12.42 5.98
N ARG A 221 6.20 11.15 6.26
CA ARG A 221 6.87 10.38 7.32
C ARG A 221 7.79 9.31 6.74
N MET A 222 9.00 9.22 7.27
CA MET A 222 10.04 8.35 6.72
C MET A 222 10.94 7.78 7.83
N ASP A 223 11.52 6.60 7.59
CA ASP A 223 12.53 6.03 8.48
C ASP A 223 13.94 6.57 8.18
N SER A 224 14.92 6.07 8.93
CA SER A 224 16.32 6.49 8.83
C SER A 224 17.01 6.13 7.50
N GLY A 225 16.47 5.17 6.74
CA GLY A 225 16.91 4.84 5.38
C GLY A 225 16.66 5.97 4.38
N PHE A 226 15.71 6.85 4.68
CA PHE A 226 15.39 8.05 3.90
C PHE A 226 15.98 9.33 4.47
N TYR A 227 16.85 9.25 5.48
CA TYR A 227 17.59 10.41 6.00
C TYR A 227 18.65 10.90 5.00
N VAL A 228 18.20 11.58 3.95
CA VAL A 228 18.97 12.03 2.78
C VAL A 228 18.71 13.51 2.53
N GLY A 229 19.78 14.30 2.40
CA GLY A 229 19.72 15.76 2.28
C GLY A 229 18.92 16.23 1.06
N GLU A 230 19.14 15.65 -0.12
CA GLU A 230 18.39 15.96 -1.34
C GLU A 230 16.87 15.83 -1.12
N LEU A 231 16.44 14.69 -0.58
CA LEU A 231 15.02 14.37 -0.35
C LEU A 231 14.38 15.30 0.69
N ILE A 232 15.00 15.44 1.86
CA ILE A 232 14.45 16.24 2.96
C ILE A 232 14.38 17.71 2.57
N SER A 233 15.45 18.24 1.97
CA SER A 233 15.48 19.63 1.50
C SER A 233 14.45 19.89 0.40
N GLU A 234 14.19 18.92 -0.48
CA GLU A 234 13.16 19.02 -1.50
C GLU A 234 11.74 19.05 -0.90
N ILE A 235 11.44 18.18 0.06
CA ILE A 235 10.15 18.20 0.77
C ILE A 235 9.96 19.56 1.45
N ALA A 236 10.97 20.03 2.18
CA ALA A 236 10.92 21.32 2.88
C ALA A 236 10.71 22.50 1.91
N ARG A 237 11.46 22.56 0.79
CA ARG A 237 11.29 23.61 -0.24
C ARG A 237 9.92 23.59 -0.90
N SER A 238 9.24 22.45 -0.92
CA SER A 238 7.89 22.33 -1.47
C SER A 238 6.78 22.87 -0.56
N GLY A 239 7.12 23.35 0.64
CA GLY A 239 6.17 23.80 1.66
C GLY A 239 5.49 22.68 2.44
N THR A 240 5.90 21.42 2.23
CA THR A 240 5.34 20.25 2.89
C THR A 240 6.11 19.90 4.16
N TRP A 241 5.42 19.40 5.19
CA TRP A 241 6.08 18.96 6.41
C TRP A 241 6.75 17.61 6.20
N PHE A 242 7.84 17.36 6.91
CA PHE A 242 8.51 16.07 6.97
C PHE A 242 8.70 15.65 8.42
N SER A 243 8.73 14.34 8.66
CA SER A 243 9.13 13.73 9.92
C SER A 243 9.97 12.48 9.62
N VAL A 244 11.27 12.54 9.89
CA VAL A 244 12.24 11.51 9.48
C VAL A 244 13.06 11.02 10.65
N THR A 245 13.09 9.71 10.87
CA THR A 245 13.95 9.11 11.91
C THR A 245 15.41 9.44 11.60
N VAL A 246 16.16 9.92 12.59
CA VAL A 246 17.58 10.24 12.39
C VAL A 246 18.45 9.05 12.81
N PRO A 247 19.49 8.69 12.03
CA PRO A 247 20.45 7.70 12.48
C PRO A 247 21.22 8.27 13.68
N GLN A 248 21.39 7.48 14.74
CA GLN A 248 22.06 7.86 15.99
C GLN A 248 23.57 8.03 15.82
N ARG A 249 24.00 8.96 14.96
CA ARG A 249 25.41 9.31 14.68
C ARG A 249 25.92 10.30 15.73
N LYS A 250 27.25 10.45 15.83
CA LYS A 250 27.91 11.35 16.80
C LYS A 250 27.28 12.76 16.89
N PRO A 251 26.95 13.45 15.78
CA PRO A 251 26.33 14.78 15.85
C PRO A 251 24.92 14.78 16.46
N ILE A 252 24.12 13.74 16.19
CA ILE A 252 22.77 13.59 16.75
C ILE A 252 22.86 13.33 18.25
N ARG A 253 23.72 12.40 18.67
CA ARG A 253 23.92 12.09 20.09
C ARG A 253 24.42 13.31 20.87
N ALA A 254 25.32 14.11 20.29
CA ALA A 254 25.79 15.35 20.90
C ALA A 254 24.65 16.38 21.06
N ALA A 255 23.79 16.53 20.05
CA ALA A 255 22.63 17.42 20.12
C ALA A 255 21.63 16.97 21.21
N ILE A 256 21.38 15.66 21.33
CA ILE A 256 20.50 15.10 22.37
C ILE A 256 21.12 15.28 23.76
N ALA A 257 22.42 15.04 23.92
CA ALA A 257 23.11 15.20 25.20
C ALA A 257 23.19 16.65 25.68
N ALA A 258 23.04 17.63 24.76
CA ALA A 258 23.00 19.05 25.09
C ALA A 258 21.60 19.55 25.52
N ILE A 259 20.57 18.69 25.47
CA ILE A 259 19.24 19.02 25.98
C ILE A 259 19.31 19.04 27.50
N ASP A 260 18.91 20.17 28.10
CA ASP A 260 18.85 20.34 29.55
C ASP A 260 17.93 19.29 30.19
N GLU A 261 18.33 18.76 31.35
CA GLU A 261 17.59 17.70 32.03
C GLU A 261 16.16 18.14 32.41
N SER A 262 15.94 19.43 32.70
CA SER A 262 14.63 20.00 33.00
C SER A 262 13.71 20.13 31.78
N ALA A 263 14.24 20.07 30.55
CA ALA A 263 13.45 20.12 29.33
C ALA A 263 12.77 18.77 29.00
N TRP A 264 13.16 17.68 29.68
CA TRP A 264 12.58 16.36 29.48
C TRP A 264 11.24 16.23 30.20
N THR A 265 10.18 16.03 29.42
CA THR A 265 8.83 15.82 29.95
C THR A 265 8.48 14.34 29.95
N THR A 266 8.03 13.81 31.07
CA THR A 266 7.54 12.43 31.16
C THR A 266 6.21 12.29 30.42
N ILE A 267 6.12 11.28 29.56
CA ILE A 267 4.92 10.91 28.82
C ILE A 267 4.50 9.49 29.23
N THR A 268 3.20 9.32 29.48
CA THR A 268 2.60 8.03 29.80
C THR A 268 1.68 7.62 28.67
N TYR A 269 1.85 6.40 28.18
CA TYR A 269 1.02 5.87 27.10
C TYR A 269 -0.21 5.19 27.68
N ALA A 270 -1.40 5.64 27.26
CA ALA A 270 -2.66 4.98 27.63
C ALA A 270 -2.74 3.52 27.15
N ARG A 271 -2.03 3.19 26.07
CA ARG A 271 -1.80 1.83 25.59
C ARG A 271 -0.30 1.59 25.48
N PRO A 272 0.26 0.52 26.06
CA PRO A 272 1.68 0.26 25.99
C PRO A 272 2.18 0.23 24.54
N VAL A 273 3.29 0.89 24.28
CA VAL A 273 3.92 0.98 22.95
C VAL A 273 5.02 -0.06 22.86
N ARG A 274 5.00 -0.90 21.84
CA ARG A 274 6.07 -1.88 21.62
C ARG A 274 7.35 -1.18 21.18
N ASP A 275 8.44 -1.44 21.88
CA ASP A 275 9.78 -1.04 21.47
C ASP A 275 10.25 -1.94 20.32
N GLU A 276 10.70 -1.35 19.22
CA GLU A 276 11.01 -2.07 17.97
C GLU A 276 12.25 -2.96 18.08
N ASP A 277 13.20 -2.61 18.96
CA ASP A 277 14.48 -3.32 19.09
C ASP A 277 14.40 -4.49 20.09
N THR A 278 13.65 -4.33 21.18
CA THR A 278 13.50 -5.34 22.25
C THR A 278 12.20 -6.12 22.16
N GLY A 279 11.17 -5.55 21.52
CA GLY A 279 9.82 -6.10 21.51
C GLY A 279 9.05 -5.92 22.82
N GLU A 280 9.64 -5.27 23.83
CA GLU A 280 9.01 -4.98 25.12
C GLU A 280 7.92 -3.90 25.02
N LEU A 281 6.96 -3.95 25.93
CA LEU A 281 5.89 -2.96 26.00
C LEU A 281 6.27 -1.83 26.94
N VAL A 282 6.52 -0.66 26.37
CA VAL A 282 6.87 0.56 27.09
C VAL A 282 5.61 1.34 27.45
N THR A 283 5.43 1.63 28.73
CA THR A 283 4.30 2.41 29.27
C THR A 283 4.67 3.87 29.56
N THR A 284 5.95 4.13 29.81
CA THR A 284 6.47 5.47 30.15
C THR A 284 7.71 5.79 29.33
N ALA A 285 7.80 7.02 28.83
CA ALA A 285 9.01 7.56 28.21
C ALA A 285 9.18 9.02 28.63
N GLN A 286 10.31 9.62 28.28
CA GLN A 286 10.50 11.06 28.37
C GLN A 286 10.74 11.63 26.98
N ILE A 287 10.20 12.81 26.72
CA ILE A 287 10.32 13.51 25.44
C ILE A 287 10.88 14.90 25.65
N ALA A 288 11.76 15.30 24.75
CA ALA A 288 12.29 16.65 24.67
C ALA A 288 12.54 17.02 23.22
N GLU A 289 12.80 18.31 22.97
CA GLU A 289 13.16 18.79 21.65
C GLU A 289 14.29 19.81 21.69
N THR A 290 14.97 19.95 20.57
CA THR A 290 15.96 21.00 20.34
C THR A 290 15.98 21.41 18.87
N SER A 291 16.51 22.59 18.57
CA SER A 291 16.74 23.02 17.18
C SER A 291 17.94 22.27 16.62
N TYR A 292 17.80 21.70 15.42
CA TYR A 292 18.88 20.97 14.76
C TYR A 292 18.96 21.31 13.28
N THR A 293 20.20 21.52 12.82
CA THR A 293 20.51 21.70 11.40
C THR A 293 21.21 20.47 10.86
N ALA A 294 20.53 19.75 9.96
CA ALA A 294 21.07 18.59 9.27
C ALA A 294 21.82 18.99 7.98
N PHE A 295 22.67 18.08 7.50
CA PHE A 295 23.36 18.18 6.21
C PHE A 295 24.22 19.45 6.05
N THR A 296 24.94 19.84 7.12
CA THR A 296 25.74 21.07 7.19
C THR A 296 27.04 21.04 6.40
N ASN A 297 27.54 19.85 6.02
CA ASN A 297 28.76 19.74 5.22
C ASN A 297 28.47 20.19 3.77
N PRO A 298 29.02 21.34 3.30
CA PRO A 298 28.69 21.91 2.00
C PRO A 298 29.29 21.11 0.84
N THR A 299 30.39 20.39 1.06
CA THR A 299 31.02 19.55 0.04
C THR A 299 30.21 18.28 -0.21
N LEU A 300 29.69 17.65 0.86
CA LEU A 300 28.91 16.41 0.75
C LEU A 300 27.42 16.67 0.46
N ASN A 301 26.88 17.82 0.87
CA ASN A 301 25.46 18.13 0.78
C ASN A 301 25.22 19.59 0.30
N PRO A 302 25.73 19.95 -0.90
CA PRO A 302 25.64 21.32 -1.39
C PRO A 302 24.18 21.77 -1.52
N GLY A 303 23.81 22.88 -0.84
CA GLY A 303 22.45 23.44 -0.89
C GLY A 303 21.36 22.60 -0.21
N GLN A 304 21.73 21.56 0.54
CA GLN A 304 20.80 20.61 1.16
C GLN A 304 20.67 20.79 2.68
N LYS A 305 21.35 21.80 3.25
CA LYS A 305 21.23 22.20 4.65
C LYS A 305 19.76 22.38 5.01
N THR A 306 19.29 21.65 6.02
CA THR A 306 17.90 21.71 6.45
C THR A 306 17.84 21.90 7.96
N THR A 307 17.16 22.95 8.40
CA THR A 307 16.90 23.23 9.82
C THR A 307 15.51 22.73 10.19
N GLY A 308 15.40 22.11 11.36
CA GLY A 308 14.13 21.65 11.92
C GLY A 308 14.24 21.41 13.42
N ARG A 309 13.20 20.78 13.97
CA ARG A 309 13.13 20.34 15.36
C ARG A 309 13.60 18.90 15.44
N LEU A 310 14.64 18.65 16.24
CA LEU A 310 15.05 17.32 16.63
C LEU A 310 14.26 16.94 17.88
N ILE A 311 13.30 16.06 17.71
CA ILE A 311 12.52 15.52 18.82
C ILE A 311 13.19 14.23 19.26
N ALA A 312 13.52 14.15 20.55
CA ALA A 312 14.17 13.01 21.16
C ALA A 312 13.24 12.40 22.21
N ARG A 313 13.05 11.09 22.12
CA ARG A 313 12.35 10.28 23.10
C ARG A 313 13.34 9.34 23.75
N ARG A 314 13.34 9.28 25.08
CA ARG A 314 14.15 8.35 25.85
C ARG A 314 13.31 7.43 26.72
N THR A 315 13.67 6.16 26.77
CA THR A 315 13.04 5.15 27.63
C THR A 315 14.07 4.62 28.61
N PRO A 316 13.77 4.54 29.92
CA PRO A 316 14.67 3.95 30.89
C PRO A 316 14.77 2.44 30.65
N ILE A 317 16.00 1.91 30.65
CA ILE A 317 16.30 0.49 30.55
C ILE A 317 17.20 0.12 31.74
N PRO A 318 16.78 -0.84 32.58
CA PRO A 318 17.65 -1.37 33.61
C PRO A 318 18.78 -2.17 32.96
N THR A 319 20.02 -1.90 33.34
CA THR A 319 21.21 -2.66 32.92
C THR A 319 22.14 -2.84 34.11
N LEU A 320 23.06 -3.80 34.03
CA LEU A 320 24.14 -3.93 35.00
C LEU A 320 25.35 -3.09 34.55
N ASP A 321 26.02 -2.46 35.50
CA ASP A 321 27.31 -1.81 35.25
C ASP A 321 28.47 -2.84 35.24
N GLY A 322 29.70 -2.35 35.05
CA GLY A 322 30.91 -3.21 35.04
C GLY A 322 31.22 -3.90 36.37
N GLN A 323 30.50 -3.58 37.44
CA GLN A 323 30.61 -4.15 38.79
C GLN A 323 29.40 -5.01 39.16
N GLY A 324 28.43 -5.18 38.25
CA GLY A 324 27.22 -5.96 38.46
C GLY A 324 26.11 -5.23 39.23
N GLN A 325 26.18 -3.90 39.37
CA GLN A 325 25.11 -3.09 39.99
C GLN A 325 24.06 -2.67 38.96
N LEU A 326 22.79 -2.65 39.37
CA LEU A 326 21.69 -2.22 38.52
C LEU A 326 21.71 -0.70 38.34
N ILE A 327 21.95 -0.25 37.12
CA ILE A 327 21.88 1.15 36.69
C ILE A 327 20.78 1.34 35.66
N THR A 328 20.27 2.57 35.54
CA THR A 328 19.31 2.93 34.49
C THR A 328 20.04 3.65 33.37
N VAL A 329 20.03 3.06 32.18
CA VAL A 329 20.49 3.72 30.95
C VAL A 329 19.28 4.12 30.12
N HIS A 330 19.44 5.18 29.34
CA HIS A 330 18.39 5.66 28.46
C HIS A 330 18.60 5.15 27.04
N ARG A 331 17.58 4.52 26.45
CA ARG A 331 17.53 4.29 25.01
C ARG A 331 16.87 5.47 24.33
N TYR A 332 17.53 6.00 23.31
CA TYR A 332 17.07 7.18 22.58
C TYR A 332 16.52 6.80 21.20
N HIS A 333 15.32 7.27 20.91
CA HIS A 333 14.79 7.40 19.56
C HIS A 333 14.69 8.89 19.24
N ALA A 334 15.07 9.27 18.03
CA ALA A 334 14.98 10.67 17.62
C ALA A 334 14.55 10.79 16.17
N PHE A 335 13.84 11.87 15.86
CA PHE A 335 13.44 12.21 14.51
C PHE A 335 13.54 13.71 14.29
N LEU A 336 13.83 14.09 13.05
CA LEU A 336 13.88 15.48 12.62
C LEU A 336 12.55 15.81 11.95
N THR A 337 11.94 16.93 12.34
CA THR A 337 10.67 17.40 11.76
C THR A 337 10.65 18.91 11.57
N ASN A 338 9.90 19.39 10.59
CA ASN A 338 9.50 20.80 10.46
C ASN A 338 7.99 20.99 10.67
N SER A 339 7.28 19.97 11.17
CA SER A 339 5.85 20.07 11.50
C SER A 339 5.60 21.04 12.66
N PRO A 340 4.45 21.74 12.69
CA PRO A 340 4.15 22.71 13.73
C PRO A 340 3.62 22.09 15.04
N PHE A 341 3.33 20.78 15.06
CA PHE A 341 2.71 20.10 16.20
C PHE A 341 3.61 20.07 17.44
N ASP A 342 3.04 20.09 18.64
CA ASP A 342 3.80 19.94 19.88
C ASP A 342 4.59 18.60 19.91
N PRO A 343 5.63 18.47 20.75
CA PRO A 343 6.49 17.27 20.75
C PRO A 343 5.73 15.95 20.91
N LEU A 344 4.71 15.91 21.76
CA LEU A 344 3.94 14.70 22.03
C LEU A 344 3.10 14.29 20.82
N THR A 345 2.39 15.25 20.21
CA THR A 345 1.63 15.02 18.98
C THR A 345 2.55 14.61 17.82
N ALA A 346 3.67 15.29 17.65
CA ALA A 346 4.65 14.97 16.60
C ALA A 346 5.25 13.55 16.76
N ASP A 347 5.55 13.12 18.00
CA ASP A 347 6.00 11.75 18.29
C ASP A 347 4.91 10.72 17.97
N ALA A 348 3.67 10.97 18.38
CA ALA A 348 2.54 10.09 18.07
C ALA A 348 2.32 9.96 16.56
N GLN A 349 2.33 11.08 15.83
CA GLN A 349 2.21 11.09 14.38
C GLN A 349 3.39 10.37 13.70
N HIS A 350 4.64 10.56 14.17
CA HIS A 350 5.81 9.87 13.64
C HIS A 350 5.70 8.36 13.81
N ARG A 351 5.38 7.88 15.02
CA ARG A 351 5.18 6.45 15.32
C ARG A 351 4.00 5.85 14.56
N GLY A 352 2.98 6.65 14.27
CA GLY A 352 1.84 6.23 13.45
C GLY A 352 2.23 5.68 12.07
N ARG A 353 3.41 6.03 11.54
CA ARG A 353 3.95 5.50 10.28
C ARG A 353 3.95 3.97 10.26
N ALA A 354 4.46 3.33 11.32
CA ALA A 354 4.54 1.87 11.39
C ALA A 354 3.15 1.23 11.26
N GLY A 355 2.15 1.78 11.95
CA GLY A 355 0.75 1.32 11.86
C GLY A 355 0.07 1.59 10.52
N THR A 356 0.64 2.43 9.65
CA THR A 356 0.08 2.75 8.32
C THR A 356 0.73 1.89 7.24
N ILE A 357 2.03 2.05 7.01
CA ILE A 357 2.70 1.45 5.85
C ILE A 357 2.95 -0.05 6.02
N GLU A 358 3.21 -0.53 7.23
CA GLU A 358 3.42 -1.96 7.48
C GLU A 358 2.16 -2.77 7.25
N HIS A 359 0.99 -2.21 7.60
CA HIS A 359 -0.29 -2.83 7.29
C HIS A 359 -0.54 -2.93 5.79
N VAL A 360 -0.13 -1.92 5.00
CA VAL A 360 -0.21 -2.01 3.54
C VAL A 360 0.74 -3.09 3.01
N PHE A 361 1.98 -3.16 3.51
CA PHE A 361 2.90 -4.22 3.12
C PHE A 361 2.40 -5.62 3.49
N ALA A 362 1.84 -5.79 4.69
CA ALA A 362 1.22 -7.03 5.10
C ALA A 362 0.05 -7.41 4.18
N ASP A 363 -0.80 -6.46 3.80
CA ASP A 363 -1.91 -6.70 2.88
C ASP A 363 -1.40 -7.12 1.49
N LEU A 364 -0.39 -6.43 0.94
CA LEU A 364 0.24 -6.80 -0.33
C LEU A 364 0.88 -8.20 -0.28
N GLN A 365 1.60 -8.52 0.80
CA GLN A 365 2.27 -9.81 0.99
C GLN A 365 1.30 -10.96 1.28
N SER A 366 0.12 -10.69 1.80
CA SER A 366 -0.96 -11.68 1.98
C SER A 366 -1.81 -11.92 0.73
N GLY A 367 -1.37 -11.39 -0.41
CA GLY A 367 -2.08 -11.47 -1.68
C GLY A 367 -1.10 -11.31 -2.84
N PRO A 368 -1.31 -10.35 -3.76
CA PRO A 368 -0.58 -10.32 -5.03
C PRO A 368 0.95 -10.24 -4.92
N VAL A 369 1.51 -9.80 -3.79
CA VAL A 369 2.97 -9.65 -3.59
C VAL A 369 3.49 -10.66 -2.58
N ALA A 370 2.79 -11.79 -2.38
CA ALA A 370 3.31 -12.95 -1.63
C ALA A 370 4.64 -13.43 -2.23
N HIS A 371 4.71 -13.44 -3.55
CA HIS A 371 5.95 -13.53 -4.32
C HIS A 371 5.82 -12.69 -5.60
N PHE A 372 6.90 -12.62 -6.37
CA PHE A 372 6.87 -12.01 -7.70
C PHE A 372 6.82 -13.11 -8.78
N PRO A 373 5.85 -13.13 -9.71
CA PRO A 373 5.53 -14.35 -10.47
C PRO A 373 6.35 -14.58 -11.76
N SER A 374 7.22 -13.66 -12.16
CA SER A 374 8.00 -13.78 -13.41
C SER A 374 9.52 -13.78 -13.17
N GLY A 375 10.29 -14.47 -14.01
CA GLY A 375 11.75 -14.31 -14.06
C GLY A 375 12.20 -12.93 -14.55
N ASP A 376 11.34 -12.23 -15.31
CA ASP A 376 11.61 -10.93 -15.91
C ASP A 376 11.34 -9.77 -14.92
N PHE A 377 12.29 -8.82 -14.82
CA PHE A 377 12.21 -7.73 -13.85
C PHE A 377 11.05 -6.77 -14.14
N GLN A 378 10.82 -6.41 -15.40
CA GLN A 378 9.79 -5.42 -15.77
C GLN A 378 8.38 -6.01 -15.66
N ALA A 379 8.22 -7.30 -15.95
CA ALA A 379 6.99 -8.02 -15.68
C ALA A 379 6.61 -7.96 -14.19
N ASN A 380 7.58 -8.12 -13.28
CA ASN A 380 7.33 -8.00 -11.84
C ASN A 380 7.07 -6.54 -11.40
N ALA A 381 7.70 -5.57 -12.06
CA ALA A 381 7.45 -4.16 -11.78
C ALA A 381 6.03 -3.73 -12.22
N ALA A 382 5.56 -4.23 -13.36
CA ALA A 382 4.18 -4.09 -13.79
C ALA A 382 3.21 -4.78 -12.83
N TRP A 383 3.50 -6.02 -12.43
CA TRP A 383 2.73 -6.77 -11.43
C TRP A 383 2.58 -6.00 -10.11
N LEU A 384 3.67 -5.43 -9.60
CA LEU A 384 3.64 -4.60 -8.38
C LEU A 384 2.77 -3.35 -8.53
N SER A 385 2.82 -2.70 -9.69
CA SER A 385 2.00 -1.51 -10.00
C SER A 385 0.52 -1.86 -10.00
N LEU A 386 0.16 -3.01 -10.59
CA LEU A 386 -1.21 -3.52 -10.65
C LEU A 386 -1.70 -4.03 -9.29
N ALA A 387 -0.80 -4.57 -8.45
CA ALA A 387 -1.11 -4.91 -7.07
C ALA A 387 -1.49 -3.66 -6.25
N ALA A 388 -0.75 -2.57 -6.43
CA ALA A 388 -1.08 -1.29 -5.79
C ALA A 388 -2.42 -0.71 -6.27
N LEU A 389 -2.69 -0.80 -7.58
CA LEU A 389 -3.98 -0.42 -8.15
C LEU A 389 -5.13 -1.24 -7.56
N THR A 390 -4.93 -2.56 -7.45
CA THR A 390 -5.92 -3.49 -6.87
C THR A 390 -6.18 -3.16 -5.40
N HIS A 391 -5.14 -2.87 -4.62
CA HIS A 391 -5.29 -2.45 -3.22
C HIS A 391 -6.18 -1.22 -3.09
N ASN A 392 -5.95 -0.18 -3.91
CA ASN A 392 -6.74 1.05 -3.89
C ASN A 392 -8.22 0.78 -4.26
N LEU A 393 -8.47 -0.06 -5.26
CA LEU A 393 -9.84 -0.44 -5.64
C LEU A 393 -10.55 -1.24 -4.55
N MET A 394 -9.85 -2.17 -3.90
CA MET A 394 -10.40 -2.92 -2.76
C MET A 394 -10.71 -1.98 -1.57
N ARG A 395 -9.91 -0.93 -1.36
CA ARG A 395 -10.19 0.11 -0.35
C ARG A 395 -11.42 0.94 -0.71
N ALA A 396 -11.57 1.35 -1.96
CA ALA A 396 -12.77 2.06 -2.40
C ALA A 396 -14.04 1.19 -2.28
N LEU A 397 -13.94 -0.10 -2.64
CA LEU A 397 -15.00 -1.07 -2.43
C LEU A 397 -15.39 -1.19 -0.95
N ALA A 398 -14.40 -1.19 -0.06
CA ALA A 398 -14.59 -1.22 1.38
C ALA A 398 -15.29 0.03 1.91
N CYS A 399 -14.96 1.21 1.39
CA CYS A 399 -15.66 2.46 1.72
C CYS A 399 -17.15 2.40 1.32
N LEU A 400 -17.47 1.86 0.13
CA LEU A 400 -18.86 1.63 -0.29
C LEU A 400 -19.59 0.60 0.60
N ALA A 401 -18.87 -0.43 1.06
CA ALA A 401 -19.41 -1.40 2.00
C ALA A 401 -19.69 -0.76 3.37
N GLY A 402 -18.89 0.22 3.81
CA GLY A 402 -19.08 0.97 5.05
C GLY A 402 -18.93 0.12 6.32
N GLY A 403 -19.16 0.76 7.48
CA GLY A 403 -19.09 0.11 8.79
C GLY A 403 -17.73 -0.55 9.06
N ALA A 404 -17.75 -1.79 9.56
CA ALA A 404 -16.53 -2.54 9.86
C ALA A 404 -15.67 -2.87 8.62
N GLU A 405 -16.26 -2.89 7.42
CA GLU A 405 -15.52 -3.23 6.20
C GLU A 405 -14.60 -2.10 5.75
N ALA A 406 -14.96 -0.83 6.00
CA ALA A 406 -14.17 0.34 5.58
C ALA A 406 -12.72 0.34 6.11
N ARG A 407 -12.45 -0.38 7.20
CA ARG A 407 -11.11 -0.54 7.80
C ARG A 407 -10.59 -1.99 7.74
N ALA A 408 -11.29 -2.90 7.06
CA ALA A 408 -10.91 -4.30 6.99
C ALA A 408 -9.71 -4.51 6.05
N ARG A 409 -8.85 -5.48 6.40
CA ARG A 409 -7.73 -5.91 5.55
C ARG A 409 -8.22 -6.53 4.25
N THR A 410 -7.40 -6.47 3.20
CA THR A 410 -7.76 -6.99 1.87
C THR A 410 -8.16 -8.48 1.90
N THR A 411 -7.52 -9.29 2.75
CA THR A 411 -7.89 -10.71 2.94
C THR A 411 -9.30 -10.90 3.50
N THR A 412 -9.69 -10.07 4.47
CA THR A 412 -11.05 -10.04 5.03
C THR A 412 -12.05 -9.59 3.98
N LEU A 413 -11.75 -8.50 3.26
CA LEU A 413 -12.61 -8.00 2.18
C LEU A 413 -12.80 -9.04 1.07
N ARG A 414 -11.73 -9.72 0.67
CA ARG A 414 -11.79 -10.81 -0.31
C ARG A 414 -12.76 -11.89 0.14
N ARG A 415 -12.61 -12.39 1.38
CA ARG A 415 -13.50 -13.43 1.93
C ARG A 415 -14.96 -12.98 2.03
N ARG A 416 -15.21 -11.75 2.46
CA ARG A 416 -16.56 -11.27 2.81
C ARG A 416 -17.33 -10.71 1.62
N LEU A 417 -16.63 -10.03 0.73
CA LEU A 417 -17.22 -9.27 -0.37
C LEU A 417 -16.96 -9.90 -1.73
N ILE A 418 -15.77 -10.48 -1.99
CA ILE A 418 -15.39 -10.99 -3.31
C ILE A 418 -15.75 -12.45 -3.51
N THR A 419 -15.25 -13.33 -2.64
CA THR A 419 -15.41 -14.80 -2.67
C THR A 419 -16.77 -15.21 -2.12
N VAL A 420 -17.82 -14.70 -2.77
CA VAL A 420 -19.21 -15.06 -2.52
C VAL A 420 -19.69 -15.85 -3.73
N ALA A 421 -20.13 -17.09 -3.50
CA ALA A 421 -20.67 -17.91 -4.59
C ALA A 421 -21.98 -17.29 -5.10
N ALA A 422 -22.31 -17.48 -6.37
CA ALA A 422 -23.63 -17.17 -6.90
C ALA A 422 -24.04 -18.16 -7.98
N ARG A 423 -25.35 -18.38 -8.13
CA ARG A 423 -25.92 -19.03 -9.31
C ARG A 423 -26.55 -17.98 -10.21
N ILE A 424 -26.25 -18.00 -11.49
CA ILE A 424 -26.79 -17.09 -12.49
C ILE A 424 -28.13 -17.61 -12.98
N SER A 425 -29.12 -16.73 -13.10
CA SER A 425 -30.31 -16.95 -13.93
C SER A 425 -30.56 -15.78 -14.85
N ARG A 426 -31.14 -16.03 -16.03
CA ARG A 426 -31.59 -14.99 -16.96
C ARG A 426 -33.08 -15.13 -17.22
N SER A 427 -33.82 -14.03 -17.10
CA SER A 427 -35.23 -13.93 -17.48
C SER A 427 -35.52 -12.52 -17.99
N ALA A 428 -36.30 -12.38 -19.07
CA ALA A 428 -36.72 -11.09 -19.62
C ALA A 428 -35.59 -10.04 -19.76
N ARG A 429 -34.45 -10.44 -20.36
CA ARG A 429 -33.22 -9.62 -20.50
C ARG A 429 -32.57 -9.15 -19.17
N ARG A 430 -33.03 -9.65 -18.02
CA ARG A 430 -32.45 -9.39 -16.71
C ARG A 430 -31.54 -10.54 -16.30
N LEU A 431 -30.31 -10.21 -15.93
CA LEU A 431 -29.39 -11.11 -15.24
C LEU A 431 -29.66 -11.04 -13.73
N THR A 432 -29.80 -12.18 -13.07
CA THR A 432 -29.94 -12.25 -11.59
C THR A 432 -28.85 -13.16 -11.02
N LEU A 433 -28.17 -12.68 -9.98
CA LEU A 433 -27.20 -13.44 -9.20
C LEU A 433 -27.90 -13.94 -7.93
N HIS A 434 -28.13 -15.25 -7.85
CA HIS A 434 -28.67 -15.90 -6.66
C HIS A 434 -27.54 -16.19 -5.69
N LEU A 435 -27.45 -15.39 -4.62
CA LEU A 435 -26.42 -15.50 -3.58
C LEU A 435 -26.88 -16.45 -2.44
N PRO A 436 -25.97 -16.93 -1.58
CA PRO A 436 -26.30 -17.78 -0.45
C PRO A 436 -27.28 -17.09 0.51
N ARG A 437 -28.30 -17.82 0.94
CA ARG A 437 -29.16 -17.38 2.06
C ARG A 437 -28.36 -17.37 3.35
N GLY A 438 -28.61 -16.38 4.21
CA GLY A 438 -27.95 -16.28 5.51
C GLY A 438 -26.47 -15.92 5.43
N TRP A 439 -26.01 -15.29 4.34
CA TRP A 439 -24.65 -14.76 4.27
C TRP A 439 -24.47 -13.66 5.32
N THR A 440 -23.52 -13.84 6.25
CA THR A 440 -23.31 -12.93 7.38
C THR A 440 -22.91 -11.50 6.95
N HIS A 441 -22.52 -11.33 5.69
CA HIS A 441 -22.12 -10.06 5.10
C HIS A 441 -23.05 -9.64 3.94
N GLU A 442 -24.32 -10.07 3.96
CA GLU A 442 -25.33 -9.71 2.95
C GLU A 442 -25.48 -8.19 2.81
N HIS A 443 -25.74 -7.48 3.91
CA HIS A 443 -25.93 -6.02 3.88
C HIS A 443 -24.73 -5.24 3.32
N PRO A 444 -23.47 -5.43 3.78
CA PRO A 444 -22.34 -4.74 3.16
C PRO A 444 -22.18 -5.12 1.69
N TRP A 445 -22.39 -6.39 1.30
CA TRP A 445 -22.32 -6.80 -0.10
C TRP A 445 -23.38 -6.08 -0.97
N GLN A 446 -24.63 -6.01 -0.50
CA GLN A 446 -25.73 -5.31 -1.17
C GLN A 446 -25.43 -3.82 -1.30
N ARG A 447 -24.91 -3.15 -0.27
CA ARG A 447 -24.53 -1.73 -0.35
C ARG A 447 -23.51 -1.47 -1.45
N VAL A 448 -22.49 -2.33 -1.56
CA VAL A 448 -21.51 -2.23 -2.64
C VAL A 448 -22.20 -2.44 -4.00
N PHE A 449 -22.98 -3.50 -4.16
CA PHE A 449 -23.67 -3.80 -5.40
C PHE A 449 -24.57 -2.64 -5.86
N THR A 450 -25.44 -2.16 -4.98
CA THR A 450 -26.31 -1.00 -5.20
C THR A 450 -25.49 0.25 -5.51
N GLY A 451 -24.49 0.58 -4.69
CA GLY A 451 -23.66 1.77 -4.85
C GLY A 451 -22.93 1.84 -6.20
N THR A 452 -22.46 0.70 -6.73
CA THR A 452 -21.78 0.69 -8.04
C THR A 452 -22.73 0.66 -9.23
N HIS A 453 -23.99 0.22 -9.05
CA HIS A 453 -24.96 0.09 -10.15
C HIS A 453 -25.91 1.29 -10.28
N HIS A 454 -25.91 2.23 -9.33
CA HIS A 454 -26.70 3.47 -9.41
C HIS A 454 -25.95 4.69 -9.96
N THR A 455 -24.62 4.62 -10.08
CA THR A 455 -23.83 5.67 -10.72
C THR A 455 -23.93 5.52 -12.25
N HIS A 456 -24.42 6.57 -12.94
CA HIS A 456 -24.40 6.59 -14.40
C HIS A 456 -22.95 6.50 -14.92
N PRO A 457 -22.68 5.73 -15.98
CA PRO A 457 -21.36 5.71 -16.58
C PRO A 457 -20.99 7.12 -17.07
N PRO A 458 -19.72 7.53 -16.98
CA PRO A 458 -19.27 8.78 -17.59
C PRO A 458 -19.60 8.78 -19.09
N PRO A 459 -19.91 9.94 -19.69
CA PRO A 459 -20.20 10.03 -21.11
C PRO A 459 -19.01 9.46 -21.91
N ARG A 460 -19.30 8.65 -22.93
CA ARG A 460 -18.26 8.16 -23.84
C ARG A 460 -17.57 9.36 -24.49
N PRO A 461 -16.23 9.41 -24.55
CA PRO A 461 -15.55 10.42 -25.35
C PRO A 461 -16.00 10.30 -26.81
N ALA A 462 -16.27 11.45 -27.43
CA ALA A 462 -16.71 11.58 -28.82
C ALA A 462 -15.66 11.08 -29.81
#